data_AF-A0A919M4D7-F1
#
_entry.id   AF-A0A919M4D7-F1
#
_cell.length_a   1.000
_cell.length_b   1.000
_cell.length_c   1.000
_cell.angle_alpha   90.00
_cell.angle_beta   90.00
_cell.angle_gamma   90.00
#
_symmetry.space_group_name_H-M   'P 1'
#
loop_
_entity.id
_entity.type
_entity.pdbx_description
1 polymer ?
#
loop_
_entity_poly.entity_id
_entity_poly.type
_entity_poly.pdbx_seq_one_letter_code
_entity_poly.pdbx_strand_id
1 'polypeptide(L)'
;MNVVPAAAPDARRSGAWIVDHAIRALATGRAAQGEPFPQVGAVVLGSGAVSLRLTTPAAAPPPGWDAEHDGRTWRAPLHRLETAAVDTRLPAPLPLLVSLGDTGEGRVLLNLAAADGIIGLEGDSVLAPRLAEQWSRQLTRGPWAGQATVIRVGFGPGPGFTGVDVDQLAQAAPLLSREAGTVLFAGRPDPYDLREAVQLVTGPERRWAVVAVGVDDATWRLRVDISGTVDTGLLDGPVRPAW
;
A
#
# COMPACT_ATOMS: atom_id res chain seq x y z
N MET A 1 -13.87 -16.81 -24.96
CA MET A 1 -14.01 -15.33 -24.99
C MET A 1 -14.63 -14.94 -23.65
N ASN A 2 -13.80 -14.62 -22.66
CA ASN A 2 -14.26 -14.40 -21.28
C ASN A 2 -14.64 -12.92 -21.14
N VAL A 3 -15.94 -12.62 -21.13
CA VAL A 3 -16.45 -11.26 -20.91
C VAL A 3 -16.42 -11.02 -19.41
N VAL A 4 -15.49 -10.19 -18.94
CA VAL A 4 -15.53 -9.68 -17.56
C VAL A 4 -16.81 -8.84 -17.46
N PRO A 5 -17.73 -9.14 -16.52
CA PRO A 5 -18.95 -8.35 -16.37
C PRO A 5 -18.59 -6.91 -16.02
N ALA A 6 -19.27 -5.95 -16.65
CA ALA A 6 -19.13 -4.55 -16.31
C ALA A 6 -19.46 -4.37 -14.82
N ALA A 7 -18.55 -3.77 -14.05
CA ALA A 7 -18.75 -3.54 -12.61
C ALA A 7 -20.09 -2.81 -12.37
N ALA A 8 -20.87 -3.31 -11.40
CA ALA A 8 -22.16 -2.75 -10.99
C ALA A 8 -22.04 -1.26 -10.62
N PRO A 9 -23.08 -0.43 -10.86
CA PRO A 9 -23.02 1.02 -10.64
C PRO A 9 -22.63 1.42 -9.21
N ASP A 10 -23.02 0.64 -8.19
CA ASP A 10 -22.62 0.90 -6.80
C ASP A 10 -21.15 0.57 -6.52
N ALA A 11 -20.61 -0.47 -7.18
CA ALA A 11 -19.20 -0.81 -7.09
C ALA A 11 -18.31 0.29 -7.68
N ARG A 12 -18.77 0.94 -8.76
CA ARG A 12 -18.11 2.13 -9.36
C ARG A 12 -18.19 3.38 -8.49
N ARG A 13 -18.99 3.38 -7.43
CA ARG A 13 -19.06 4.48 -6.46
C ARG A 13 -18.36 4.16 -5.14
N SER A 14 -17.83 2.94 -4.99
CA SER A 14 -17.03 2.58 -3.83
C SER A 14 -15.72 3.38 -3.82
N GLY A 15 -15.28 3.80 -2.65
CA GLY A 15 -14.00 4.52 -2.53
C GLY A 15 -12.80 3.72 -3.07
N ALA A 16 -12.86 2.40 -2.95
CA ALA A 16 -11.82 1.51 -3.46
C ALA A 16 -11.77 1.50 -5.00
N TRP A 17 -12.92 1.53 -5.68
CA TRP A 17 -12.96 1.69 -7.14
C TRP A 17 -12.45 3.07 -7.58
N ILE A 18 -12.85 4.14 -6.88
CA ILE A 18 -12.40 5.52 -7.21
C ILE A 18 -10.87 5.60 -7.15
N VAL A 19 -10.27 5.03 -6.10
CA VAL A 19 -8.81 4.98 -5.93
C VAL A 19 -8.14 4.17 -7.04
N ASP A 20 -8.62 2.95 -7.32
CA ASP A 20 -8.05 2.11 -8.41
C ASP A 20 -8.15 2.83 -9.77
N HIS A 21 -9.31 3.43 -10.06
CA HIS A 21 -9.53 4.17 -11.30
C HIS A 21 -8.58 5.38 -11.42
N ALA A 22 -8.43 6.16 -10.33
CA ALA A 22 -7.54 7.32 -10.31
C ALA A 22 -6.07 6.92 -10.55
N ILE A 23 -5.61 5.86 -9.89
CA ILE A 23 -4.24 5.35 -10.01
C ILE A 23 -3.98 4.83 -11.43
N ARG A 24 -4.95 4.15 -12.04
CA ARG A 24 -4.82 3.66 -13.42
C ARG A 24 -4.90 4.79 -14.46
N ALA A 25 -5.70 5.82 -14.21
CA ALA A 25 -5.72 7.03 -15.04
C ALA A 25 -4.36 7.73 -15.00
N LEU A 26 -3.76 7.86 -13.81
CA LEU A 26 -2.41 8.38 -13.65
C LEU A 26 -1.38 7.55 -14.43
N ALA A 27 -1.41 6.22 -14.29
CA ALA A 27 -0.51 5.32 -14.99
C ALA A 27 -0.65 5.43 -16.52
N THR A 28 -1.89 5.53 -17.00
CA THR A 28 -2.19 5.73 -18.43
C THR A 28 -1.61 7.04 -18.94
N GLY A 29 -1.82 8.14 -18.21
CA GLY A 29 -1.26 9.45 -18.56
C GLY A 29 0.27 9.46 -18.57
N ARG A 30 0.90 8.82 -17.59
CA ARG A 30 2.37 8.68 -17.52
C ARG A 30 2.94 7.89 -18.69
N ALA A 31 2.35 6.74 -18.99
CA ALA A 31 2.75 5.92 -20.12
C ALA A 31 2.61 6.67 -21.46
N ALA A 32 1.53 7.43 -21.64
CA ALA A 32 1.33 8.25 -22.85
C ALA A 32 2.37 9.37 -23.01
N GLN A 33 2.92 9.88 -21.90
CA GLN A 33 3.99 10.88 -21.89
C GLN A 33 5.40 10.27 -21.97
N GLY A 34 5.53 8.94 -21.89
CA GLY A 34 6.84 8.28 -21.79
C GLY A 34 7.56 8.52 -20.45
N GLU A 35 6.81 8.92 -19.42
CA GLU A 35 7.34 9.24 -18.09
C GLU A 35 7.14 8.06 -17.12
N PRO A 36 8.06 7.85 -16.15
CA PRO A 36 7.90 6.78 -15.17
C PRO A 36 6.73 7.04 -14.22
N PHE A 37 6.18 5.97 -13.65
CA PHE A 37 5.19 6.09 -12.58
C PHE A 37 5.85 6.71 -11.34
N PRO A 38 5.23 7.71 -10.68
CA PRO A 38 5.84 8.38 -9.54
C PRO A 38 5.93 7.49 -8.30
N GLN A 39 6.86 7.82 -7.40
CA GLN A 39 6.99 7.14 -6.11
C GLN A 39 5.91 7.63 -5.14
N VAL A 40 4.74 6.99 -5.16
CA VAL A 40 3.59 7.32 -4.30
C VAL A 40 3.73 6.59 -2.97
N GLY A 41 3.83 7.33 -1.86
CA GLY A 41 3.84 6.79 -0.49
C GLY A 41 2.46 6.63 0.12
N ALA A 42 1.55 7.58 -0.15
CA ALA A 42 0.18 7.54 0.36
C ALA A 42 -0.83 8.07 -0.64
N VAL A 43 -2.07 7.60 -0.52
CA VAL A 43 -3.24 8.08 -1.26
C VAL A 43 -4.27 8.56 -0.25
N VAL A 44 -4.81 9.76 -0.46
CA VAL A 44 -5.90 10.32 0.35
C VAL A 44 -7.12 10.48 -0.54
N LEU A 45 -8.18 9.72 -0.24
CA LEU A 45 -9.49 9.87 -0.86
C LEU A 45 -10.33 10.82 0.00
N GLY A 46 -10.36 12.08 -0.40
CA GLY A 46 -11.23 13.10 0.19
C GLY A 46 -12.62 13.11 -0.45
N SER A 47 -13.50 14.01 0.02
CA SER A 47 -14.88 14.14 -0.47
C SER A 47 -15.01 14.65 -1.91
N GLY A 48 -14.00 15.36 -2.42
CA GLY A 48 -14.03 15.96 -3.76
C GLY A 48 -12.77 15.79 -4.60
N ALA A 49 -11.74 15.13 -4.06
CA ALA A 49 -10.48 14.90 -4.77
C ALA A 49 -9.77 13.63 -4.28
N VAL A 50 -8.90 13.09 -5.14
CA VAL A 50 -7.85 12.15 -4.75
C VAL A 50 -6.53 12.93 -4.69
N SER A 51 -5.80 12.76 -3.59
CA SER A 51 -4.45 13.30 -3.42
C SER A 51 -3.44 12.15 -3.30
N LEU A 52 -2.27 12.31 -3.92
CA LEU A 52 -1.14 11.40 -3.84
C LEU A 52 0.00 12.11 -3.13
N ARG A 53 0.51 11.52 -2.05
CA ARG A 53 1.72 11.97 -1.37
C ARG A 53 2.91 11.23 -1.96
N LEU A 54 3.85 11.96 -2.55
CA LEU A 54 5.04 11.43 -3.21
C LEU A 54 6.21 11.40 -2.23
N THR A 55 6.95 10.30 -2.22
CA THR A 55 8.18 10.19 -1.42
C THR A 55 9.32 10.99 -2.06
N THR A 56 9.34 11.05 -3.40
CA THR A 56 10.24 11.90 -4.20
C THR A 56 9.44 13.03 -4.85
N PRO A 57 9.79 14.31 -4.61
CA PRO A 57 9.13 15.43 -5.26
C PRO A 57 9.15 15.35 -6.79
N ALA A 58 8.04 15.68 -7.43
CA ALA A 58 7.94 15.79 -8.87
C ALA A 58 6.93 16.88 -9.25
N ALA A 59 7.34 17.85 -10.07
CA ALA A 59 6.54 19.06 -10.33
C ALA A 59 5.62 18.95 -11.55
N ALA A 60 5.80 17.94 -12.41
CA ALA A 60 5.13 17.85 -13.71
C ALA A 60 4.14 16.67 -13.76
N PRO A 61 2.96 16.76 -13.13
CA PRO A 61 1.92 15.73 -13.19
C PRO A 61 1.33 15.57 -14.61
N PRO A 62 0.72 14.42 -14.96
CA PRO A 62 -0.01 14.28 -16.23
C PRO A 62 -1.30 15.12 -16.21
N PRO A 63 -1.95 15.36 -17.37
CA PRO A 63 -3.20 16.08 -17.44
C PRO A 63 -4.28 15.54 -16.48
N GLY A 64 -5.04 16.45 -15.86
CA GLY A 64 -6.07 16.13 -14.88
C GLY A 64 -5.59 16.13 -13.43
N TRP A 65 -4.26 16.13 -13.23
CA TRP A 65 -3.60 16.24 -11.93
C TRP A 65 -2.87 17.58 -11.82
N ASP A 66 -2.95 18.18 -10.64
CA ASP A 66 -2.25 19.41 -10.28
C ASP A 66 -1.20 19.09 -9.21
N ALA A 67 -0.01 19.69 -9.29
CA ALA A 67 1.01 19.55 -8.26
C ALA A 67 0.95 20.73 -7.28
N GLU A 68 1.07 20.45 -5.99
CA GLU A 68 1.28 21.48 -4.98
C GLU A 68 2.70 22.06 -5.07
N HIS A 69 2.94 23.18 -4.39
CA HIS A 69 4.14 24.00 -4.57
C HIS A 69 5.46 23.27 -4.32
N ASP A 70 5.48 22.31 -3.39
CA ASP A 70 6.67 21.53 -3.04
C ASP A 70 6.88 20.29 -3.95
N GLY A 71 5.95 20.04 -4.88
CA GLY A 71 5.96 18.87 -5.76
C GLY A 71 5.77 17.53 -5.03
N ARG A 72 5.43 17.53 -3.74
CA ARG A 72 5.22 16.31 -2.94
C ARG A 72 3.78 15.85 -2.92
N THR A 73 2.85 16.71 -3.30
CA THR A 73 1.44 16.33 -3.43
C THR A 73 0.98 16.52 -4.85
N TRP A 74 0.40 15.48 -5.43
CA TRP A 74 -0.43 15.62 -6.63
C TRP A 74 -1.89 15.45 -6.27
N ARG A 75 -2.76 16.26 -6.86
CA ARG A 75 -4.18 16.26 -6.56
C ARG A 75 -5.00 16.27 -7.83
N ALA A 76 -6.03 15.43 -7.87
CA ALA A 76 -7.00 15.40 -8.96
C ALA A 76 -8.43 15.52 -8.39
N PRO A 77 -9.22 16.51 -8.81
CA PRO A 77 -10.64 16.56 -8.50
C PRO A 77 -11.38 15.34 -9.05
N LEU A 78 -12.35 14.80 -8.29
CA LEU A 78 -13.07 13.59 -8.69
C LEU A 78 -13.75 13.71 -10.06
N HIS A 79 -14.37 14.86 -10.36
CA HIS A 79 -15.04 15.09 -11.63
C HIS A 79 -14.10 14.99 -12.85
N ARG A 80 -12.79 15.29 -12.69
CA ARG A 80 -11.81 15.11 -13.77
C ARG A 80 -11.48 13.63 -13.96
N LEU A 81 -11.37 12.89 -12.85
CA LEU A 81 -11.07 11.46 -12.84
C LEU A 81 -12.20 10.61 -13.42
N GLU A 82 -13.47 10.99 -13.20
CA GLU A 82 -14.64 10.27 -13.75
C GLU A 82 -14.62 10.18 -15.28
N THR A 83 -14.05 11.18 -15.95
CA THR A 83 -13.95 11.24 -17.42
C THR A 83 -12.59 10.79 -17.96
N ALA A 84 -11.65 10.42 -17.08
CA ALA A 84 -10.29 10.10 -17.49
C ALA A 84 -10.25 8.78 -18.26
N ALA A 85 -9.48 8.76 -19.35
CA ALA A 85 -9.23 7.52 -20.08
C ALA A 85 -8.33 6.61 -19.24
N VAL A 86 -8.72 5.34 -19.12
CA VAL A 86 -7.97 4.31 -18.37
C VAL A 86 -7.65 3.14 -19.30
N ASP A 87 -6.36 2.82 -19.45
CA ASP A 87 -5.95 1.56 -20.04
C ASP A 87 -6.05 0.44 -18.99
N THR A 88 -7.13 -0.33 -19.09
CA THR A 88 -7.41 -1.45 -18.18
C THR A 88 -6.46 -2.64 -18.36
N ARG A 89 -5.64 -2.65 -19.42
CA ARG A 89 -4.64 -3.70 -19.66
C ARG A 89 -3.38 -3.50 -18.84
N LEU A 90 -3.16 -2.29 -18.30
CA LEU A 90 -2.05 -2.04 -17.39
C LEU A 90 -2.22 -2.87 -16.11
N PRO A 91 -1.16 -3.52 -15.59
CA PRO A 91 -1.17 -4.10 -14.26
C PRO A 91 -1.59 -3.07 -13.20
N ALA A 92 -2.10 -3.52 -12.05
CA ALA A 92 -2.41 -2.63 -10.94
C ALA A 92 -1.15 -1.83 -10.55
N PRO A 93 -1.14 -0.48 -10.66
CA PRO A 93 0.11 0.28 -10.49
C PRO A 93 0.62 0.31 -9.04
N LEU A 94 -0.30 0.18 -8.07
CA LEU A 94 0.00 0.17 -6.63
C LEU A 94 -0.60 -1.10 -5.98
N PRO A 95 -0.01 -2.29 -6.19
CA PRO A 95 -0.60 -3.56 -5.74
C PRO A 95 -0.51 -3.76 -4.22
N LEU A 96 0.39 -3.05 -3.53
CA LEU A 96 0.61 -3.13 -2.09
C LEU A 96 -0.03 -1.97 -1.32
N LEU A 97 -1.20 -1.51 -1.79
CA LEU A 97 -1.94 -0.43 -1.17
C LEU A 97 -2.85 -0.97 -0.05
N VAL A 98 -2.77 -0.39 1.15
CA VAL A 98 -3.57 -0.78 2.32
C VAL A 98 -4.29 0.41 2.91
N SER A 99 -5.53 0.24 3.33
CA SER A 99 -6.26 1.28 4.06
C SER A 99 -5.66 1.41 5.46
N LEU A 100 -5.25 2.63 5.80
CA LEU A 100 -4.78 2.98 7.14
C LEU A 100 -5.94 3.46 8.02
N GLY A 101 -6.93 4.12 7.44
CA GLY A 101 -8.05 4.68 8.20
C GLY A 101 -8.53 6.01 7.66
N ASP A 102 -9.31 6.73 8.47
CA ASP A 102 -9.87 8.03 8.10
C ASP A 102 -9.23 9.16 8.91
N THR A 103 -9.07 10.32 8.28
CA THR A 103 -8.64 11.60 8.89
C THR A 103 -9.69 12.68 8.58
N GLY A 104 -9.45 13.90 9.08
CA GLY A 104 -10.27 15.05 8.68
C GLY A 104 -10.21 15.38 7.17
N GLU A 105 -9.17 14.93 6.47
CA GLU A 105 -9.00 15.15 5.02
C GLU A 105 -9.69 14.07 4.17
N GLY A 106 -9.90 12.88 4.74
CA GLY A 106 -10.52 11.75 4.06
C GLY A 106 -9.90 10.42 4.43
N ARG A 107 -10.17 9.41 3.61
CA ARG A 107 -9.62 8.07 3.80
C ARG A 107 -8.17 8.00 3.33
N VAL A 108 -7.28 7.52 4.19
CA VAL A 108 -5.86 7.36 3.93
C VAL A 108 -5.56 5.90 3.58
N LEU A 109 -4.82 5.72 2.50
CA LEU A 109 -4.21 4.45 2.11
C LEU A 109 -2.70 4.62 2.00
N LEU A 110 -1.94 3.62 2.44
CA LEU A 110 -0.48 3.58 2.35
C LEU A 110 -0.05 2.60 1.27
N ASN A 111 0.95 2.99 0.47
CA ASN A 111 1.62 2.09 -0.45
C ASN A 111 2.85 1.50 0.24
N LEU A 112 2.78 0.24 0.65
CA LEU A 112 3.87 -0.42 1.35
C LEU A 112 5.12 -0.58 0.48
N ALA A 113 4.97 -0.62 -0.85
CA ALA A 113 6.10 -0.72 -1.77
C ALA A 113 6.99 0.54 -1.81
N ALA A 114 6.50 1.67 -1.30
CA ALA A 114 7.25 2.93 -1.29
C ALA A 114 8.20 3.05 -0.09
N ALA A 115 8.14 2.12 0.87
CA ALA A 115 9.12 2.04 1.93
C ALA A 115 10.42 1.46 1.34
N ASP A 116 11.45 2.30 1.24
CA ASP A 116 12.80 1.86 0.85
C ASP A 116 13.50 1.17 2.04
N GLY A 117 12.90 0.09 2.54
CA GLY A 117 13.35 -0.66 3.70
C GLY A 117 12.21 -1.30 4.49
N ILE A 118 12.49 -1.69 5.73
CA ILE A 118 11.49 -2.31 6.60
C ILE A 118 10.52 -1.23 7.13
N ILE A 119 9.24 -1.57 7.11
CA ILE A 119 8.16 -0.83 7.75
C ILE A 119 7.97 -1.38 9.16
N GLY A 120 8.32 -0.59 10.17
CA GLY A 120 8.18 -0.93 11.58
C GLY A 120 6.82 -0.51 12.12
N LEU A 121 6.09 -1.45 12.72
CA LEU A 121 4.92 -1.16 13.55
C LEU A 121 5.34 -1.17 15.02
N GLU A 122 5.12 -0.06 15.71
CA GLU A 122 5.58 0.20 17.07
C GLU A 122 4.43 0.61 17.98
N GLY A 123 4.67 0.60 19.30
CA GLY A 123 3.72 1.08 20.29
C GLY A 123 2.94 -0.06 20.95
N ASP A 124 1.62 0.01 20.91
CA ASP A 124 0.74 -0.92 21.62
C ASP A 124 0.92 -2.38 21.15
N SER A 125 1.18 -3.28 22.09
CA SER A 125 1.52 -4.69 21.82
C SER A 125 0.36 -5.54 21.33
N VAL A 126 -0.88 -5.03 21.40
CA VAL A 126 -2.08 -5.70 20.89
C VAL A 126 -2.49 -5.09 19.54
N LEU A 127 -2.46 -3.76 19.43
CA LEU A 127 -2.97 -3.06 18.25
C LEU A 127 -1.99 -3.07 17.07
N ALA A 128 -0.66 -3.05 17.32
CA ALA A 128 0.32 -3.13 16.22
C ALA A 128 0.28 -4.48 15.46
N PRO A 129 0.28 -5.65 16.12
CA PRO A 129 0.07 -6.93 15.43
C PRO A 129 -1.28 -7.03 14.72
N ARG A 130 -2.35 -6.49 15.32
CA ARG A 130 -3.69 -6.45 14.71
C ARG A 130 -3.71 -5.63 13.42
N LEU A 131 -2.96 -4.53 13.36
CA LEU A 131 -2.84 -3.71 12.15
C LEU A 131 -2.14 -4.50 11.04
N ALA A 132 -1.05 -5.21 11.35
CA ALA A 132 -0.38 -6.09 10.38
C ALA A 132 -1.31 -7.20 9.88
N GLU A 133 -2.06 -7.84 10.78
CA GLU A 133 -3.02 -8.88 10.41
C GLU A 133 -4.13 -8.31 9.51
N GLN A 134 -4.65 -7.13 9.82
CA GLN A 134 -5.63 -6.44 9.00
C GLN A 134 -5.10 -6.16 7.59
N TRP A 135 -3.88 -5.61 7.49
CA TRP A 135 -3.24 -5.34 6.20
C TRP A 135 -3.04 -6.61 5.38
N SER A 136 -2.62 -7.72 5.98
CA SER A 136 -2.48 -8.99 5.26
C SER A 136 -3.79 -9.45 4.61
N ARG A 137 -4.93 -9.27 5.29
CA ARG A 137 -6.26 -9.62 4.75
C ARG A 137 -6.68 -8.67 3.63
N GLN A 138 -6.39 -7.38 3.79
CA GLN A 138 -6.68 -6.38 2.76
C GLN A 138 -5.90 -6.66 1.47
N LEU A 139 -4.61 -6.99 1.59
CA LEU A 139 -3.74 -7.25 0.45
C LEU A 139 -4.12 -8.49 -0.34
N THR A 140 -4.81 -9.45 0.28
CA THR A 140 -5.32 -10.64 -0.41
C THR A 140 -6.74 -10.47 -0.98
N ARG A 141 -7.42 -9.34 -0.72
CA ARG A 141 -8.86 -9.16 -1.03
C ARG A 141 -9.24 -7.84 -1.70
N GLY A 142 -8.36 -6.85 -1.68
CA GLY A 142 -8.63 -5.52 -2.22
C GLY A 142 -8.86 -5.51 -3.74
N PRO A 143 -9.42 -4.43 -4.31
CA PRO A 143 -9.65 -4.34 -5.75
C PRO A 143 -8.35 -4.28 -6.58
N TRP A 144 -7.25 -3.89 -5.95
CA TRP A 144 -5.89 -3.94 -6.49
C TRP A 144 -5.07 -5.10 -5.92
N ALA A 145 -5.70 -6.04 -5.20
CA ALA A 145 -5.08 -7.31 -4.84
C ALA A 145 -4.83 -8.09 -6.15
N GLY A 146 -3.67 -7.83 -6.74
CA GLY A 146 -3.22 -8.42 -7.99
C GLY A 146 -2.29 -9.60 -7.74
N GLN A 147 -1.31 -9.78 -8.63
CA GLN A 147 -0.31 -10.87 -8.61
C GLN A 147 0.69 -10.79 -7.44
N ALA A 148 0.48 -9.91 -6.46
CA ALA A 148 1.40 -9.74 -5.35
C ALA A 148 1.20 -10.85 -4.32
N THR A 149 2.28 -11.54 -3.99
CA THR A 149 2.27 -12.62 -3.02
C THR A 149 2.32 -12.05 -1.62
N VAL A 150 1.40 -12.49 -0.75
CA VAL A 150 1.35 -12.06 0.65
C VAL A 150 1.81 -13.21 1.52
N ILE A 151 2.91 -13.00 2.24
CA ILE A 151 3.50 -13.98 3.15
C ILE A 151 3.34 -13.44 4.58
N ARG A 152 2.85 -14.28 5.47
CA ARG A 152 2.70 -14.01 6.89
C ARG A 152 3.65 -14.92 7.67
N VAL A 153 4.43 -14.34 8.57
CA VAL A 153 5.38 -15.05 9.43
C VAL A 153 4.91 -14.97 10.89
N GLY A 154 4.67 -16.12 11.51
CA GLY A 154 4.31 -16.23 12.92
C GLY A 154 2.88 -15.77 13.27
N PHE A 155 1.99 -15.65 12.28
CA PHE A 155 0.57 -15.33 12.52
C PHE A 155 -0.20 -16.57 12.97
N GLY A 156 -1.16 -16.37 13.88
CA GLY A 156 -2.16 -17.40 14.17
C GLY A 156 -3.16 -17.61 13.02
N PRO A 157 -3.91 -18.73 13.03
CA PRO A 157 -4.98 -18.94 12.06
C PRO A 157 -6.03 -17.84 12.23
N GLY A 158 -6.43 -17.21 11.12
CA GLY A 158 -7.37 -16.10 11.11
C GLY A 158 -8.26 -16.16 9.88
N PRO A 159 -9.57 -15.88 10.00
CA PRO A 159 -10.48 -16.00 8.88
C PRO A 159 -10.10 -14.97 7.80
N GLY A 160 -10.08 -15.46 6.57
CA GLY A 160 -10.10 -14.62 5.39
C GLY A 160 -8.77 -14.11 4.86
N PHE A 161 -7.66 -14.54 5.44
CA PHE A 161 -6.40 -14.50 4.72
C PHE A 161 -6.34 -15.64 3.68
N THR A 162 -5.81 -15.38 2.49
CA THR A 162 -5.68 -16.39 1.42
C THR A 162 -4.27 -16.45 0.82
N GLY A 163 -3.28 -15.87 1.51
CA GLY A 163 -1.87 -15.93 1.12
C GLY A 163 -1.15 -17.12 1.76
N VAL A 164 0.15 -16.95 1.99
CA VAL A 164 1.02 -18.02 2.53
C VAL A 164 1.33 -17.73 4.00
N ASP A 165 1.06 -18.71 4.86
CA ASP A 165 1.48 -18.69 6.26
C ASP A 165 2.71 -19.56 6.45
N VAL A 166 3.71 -19.03 7.16
CA VAL A 166 4.91 -19.73 7.57
C VAL A 166 5.23 -19.39 9.03
N ASP A 167 5.93 -20.29 9.71
CA ASP A 167 6.47 -20.02 11.06
C ASP A 167 7.78 -19.24 10.97
N GLN A 168 8.57 -19.49 9.91
CA GLN A 168 9.85 -18.83 9.64
C GLN A 168 9.96 -18.44 8.18
N LEU A 169 10.59 -17.30 7.89
CA LEU A 169 10.69 -16.76 6.53
C LEU A 169 11.40 -17.73 5.56
N ALA A 170 12.39 -18.47 6.06
CA ALA A 170 13.13 -19.49 5.31
C ALA A 170 12.22 -20.53 4.62
N GLN A 171 11.06 -20.85 5.21
CA GLN A 171 10.11 -21.81 4.65
C GLN A 171 9.48 -21.30 3.34
N ALA A 172 9.48 -19.99 3.12
CA ALA A 172 8.99 -19.35 1.90
C ALA A 172 10.09 -19.04 0.88
N ALA A 173 11.35 -19.46 1.11
CA ALA A 173 12.48 -19.20 0.21
C ALA A 173 12.20 -19.46 -1.28
N PRO A 174 11.49 -20.55 -1.68
CA PRO A 174 11.17 -20.77 -3.08
C PRO A 174 10.31 -19.66 -3.69
N LEU A 175 9.36 -19.10 -2.94
CA LEU A 175 8.50 -17.98 -3.38
C LEU A 175 9.28 -16.67 -3.45
N LEU A 176 10.09 -16.39 -2.42
CA LEU A 176 10.90 -15.17 -2.34
C LEU A 176 11.82 -14.99 -3.56
N SER A 177 12.32 -16.10 -4.11
CA SER A 177 13.19 -16.07 -5.29
C SER A 177 12.47 -15.76 -6.61
N ARG A 178 11.20 -16.13 -6.74
CA ARG A 178 10.49 -16.15 -8.04
C ARG A 178 9.36 -15.12 -8.14
N GLU A 179 8.84 -14.65 -7.01
CA GLU A 179 7.65 -13.78 -6.95
C GLU A 179 8.01 -12.39 -6.41
N ALA A 180 7.01 -11.53 -6.34
CA ALA A 180 7.06 -10.20 -5.76
C ALA A 180 5.83 -9.99 -4.87
N GLY A 181 5.95 -9.16 -3.84
CA GLY A 181 4.81 -8.91 -2.96
C GLY A 181 5.23 -8.36 -1.60
N THR A 182 4.66 -8.92 -0.53
CA THR A 182 4.96 -8.47 0.83
C THR A 182 5.15 -9.61 1.82
N VAL A 183 6.02 -9.36 2.79
CA VAL A 183 6.20 -10.19 3.98
C VAL A 183 5.74 -9.39 5.18
N LEU A 184 4.85 -9.96 5.98
CA LEU A 184 4.42 -9.41 7.26
C LEU A 184 4.86 -10.32 8.38
N PHE A 185 5.42 -9.76 9.45
CA PHE A 185 5.74 -10.47 10.68
C PHE A 185 4.72 -10.11 11.77
N ALA A 186 4.17 -11.12 12.45
CA ALA A 186 3.21 -10.93 13.54
C ALA A 186 3.85 -10.28 14.78
N GLY A 187 5.17 -10.45 14.93
CA GLY A 187 5.96 -9.96 16.04
C GLY A 187 7.36 -9.56 15.59
N ARG A 188 8.27 -9.45 16.55
CA ARG A 188 9.68 -9.17 16.28
C ARG A 188 10.30 -10.37 15.55
N PRO A 189 10.85 -10.19 14.33
CA PRO A 189 11.57 -11.25 13.64
C PRO A 189 12.76 -11.71 14.49
N ASP A 190 13.07 -13.01 14.43
CA ASP A 190 14.31 -13.50 15.01
C ASP A 190 15.54 -12.99 14.19
N PRO A 191 16.77 -13.10 14.70
CA PRO A 191 17.95 -12.57 14.01
C PRO A 191 18.21 -13.17 12.61
N TYR A 192 17.74 -14.39 12.34
CA TYR A 192 17.89 -15.04 11.05
C TYR A 192 16.88 -14.47 10.05
N ASP A 193 15.60 -14.45 10.43
CA ASP A 193 14.52 -13.90 9.62
C ASP A 193 14.71 -12.39 9.37
N LEU A 194 15.22 -11.64 10.35
CA LEU A 194 15.54 -10.23 10.18
C LEU A 194 16.62 -10.02 9.11
N ARG A 195 17.63 -10.89 9.05
CA ARG A 195 18.68 -10.80 8.03
C ARG A 195 18.12 -11.06 6.64
N GLU A 196 17.29 -12.08 6.49
CA GLU A 196 16.61 -12.36 5.21
C GLU A 196 15.70 -11.21 4.80
N ALA A 197 14.91 -10.66 5.73
CA ALA A 197 14.07 -9.49 5.50
C ALA A 197 14.86 -8.26 5.02
N VAL A 198 16.01 -7.96 5.64
CA VAL A 198 16.89 -6.87 5.20
C VAL A 198 17.41 -7.11 3.78
N GLN A 199 17.78 -8.35 3.43
CA GLN A 199 18.23 -8.68 2.08
C GLN A 199 17.12 -8.47 1.03
N LEU A 200 15.86 -8.77 1.38
CA LEU A 200 14.72 -8.56 0.48
C LEU A 200 14.52 -7.09 0.10
N VAL A 201 14.66 -6.18 1.07
CA VAL A 201 14.42 -4.73 0.86
C VAL A 201 15.63 -3.97 0.34
N THR A 202 16.85 -4.48 0.58
CA THR A 202 18.10 -3.87 0.09
C THR A 202 18.56 -4.40 -1.27
N GLY A 203 17.97 -5.51 -1.74
CA GLY A 203 18.31 -6.13 -3.02
C GLY A 203 18.06 -5.22 -4.23
N PRO A 204 18.74 -5.43 -5.36
CA PRO A 204 18.68 -4.53 -6.52
C PRO A 204 17.29 -4.43 -7.16
N GLU A 205 16.48 -5.50 -7.08
CA GLU A 205 15.15 -5.54 -7.69
C GLU A 205 14.03 -5.10 -6.76
N ARG A 206 14.28 -5.00 -5.44
CA ARG A 206 13.32 -4.58 -4.39
C ARG A 206 11.87 -5.06 -4.63
N ARG A 207 11.72 -6.36 -4.92
CA ARG A 207 10.43 -6.99 -5.26
C ARG A 207 9.48 -7.17 -4.06
N TRP A 208 9.98 -6.92 -2.86
CA TRP A 208 9.29 -7.22 -1.61
C TRP A 208 9.22 -6.00 -0.71
N ALA A 209 8.02 -5.70 -0.20
CA ALA A 209 7.83 -4.82 0.95
C ALA A 209 7.81 -5.66 2.24
N VAL A 210 8.46 -5.20 3.29
CA VAL A 210 8.49 -5.92 4.58
C VAL A 210 7.85 -5.07 5.67
N VAL A 211 6.89 -5.66 6.38
CA VAL A 211 6.25 -5.08 7.58
C VAL A 211 6.63 -5.94 8.78
N ALA A 212 7.14 -5.34 9.84
CA ALA A 212 7.49 -6.05 11.06
C ALA A 212 7.09 -5.28 12.31
N VAL A 213 6.67 -6.00 13.34
CA VAL A 213 6.31 -5.41 14.64
C VAL A 213 7.54 -5.39 15.54
N GLY A 214 7.84 -4.25 16.18
CA GLY A 214 8.90 -4.17 17.20
C GLY A 214 10.33 -4.31 16.65
N VAL A 215 10.58 -3.79 15.45
CA VAL A 215 11.93 -3.65 14.87
C VAL A 215 12.52 -2.28 15.20
N ASP A 216 13.83 -2.24 15.49
CA ASP A 216 14.49 -1.00 15.91
C ASP A 216 14.94 -0.15 14.72
N ASP A 217 15.39 -0.78 13.63
CA ASP A 217 15.97 -0.13 12.45
C ASP A 217 15.00 -0.17 11.25
N ALA A 218 13.83 0.46 11.42
CA ALA A 218 12.84 0.60 10.36
C ALA A 218 12.98 1.92 9.61
N THR A 219 12.83 1.87 8.28
CA THR A 219 12.82 3.06 7.41
C THR A 219 11.56 3.87 7.62
N TRP A 220 10.40 3.21 7.65
CA TRP A 220 9.13 3.82 8.05
C TRP A 220 8.77 3.32 9.44
N ARG A 221 8.45 4.24 10.35
CA ARG A 221 8.10 3.92 11.74
C ARG A 221 6.67 4.36 12.01
N LEU A 222 5.74 3.41 11.99
CA LEU A 222 4.34 3.68 12.32
C LEU A 222 4.09 3.36 13.79
N ARG A 223 3.72 4.37 14.55
CA ARG A 223 3.44 4.23 15.98
C ARG A 223 1.95 4.11 16.22
N VAL A 224 1.54 2.96 16.75
CA VAL A 224 0.16 2.67 17.14
C VAL A 224 0.02 2.97 18.63
N ASP A 225 -0.81 3.96 18.97
CA ASP A 225 -1.08 4.31 20.36
C ASP A 225 -2.18 3.43 20.98
N ILE A 226 -2.32 3.51 22.31
CA ILE A 226 -3.34 2.77 23.07
C ILE A 226 -4.78 3.17 22.74
N SER A 227 -4.99 4.32 22.10
CA SER A 227 -6.30 4.81 21.65
C SER A 227 -6.67 4.27 20.26
N GLY A 228 -5.76 3.50 19.65
CA GLY A 228 -5.87 2.97 18.30
C GLY A 228 -5.66 4.00 17.21
N THR A 229 -4.95 5.09 17.46
CA THR A 229 -4.47 5.97 16.37
C THR A 229 -3.08 5.55 15.93
N VAL A 230 -2.77 5.80 14.66
CA VAL A 230 -1.47 5.50 14.04
C VAL A 230 -0.84 6.80 13.59
N ASP A 231 0.29 7.15 14.20
CA ASP A 231 1.19 8.17 13.67
C ASP A 231 2.10 7.53 12.63
N THR A 232 2.09 8.07 11.42
CA THR A 232 2.85 7.53 10.29
C THR A 232 4.19 8.23 10.08
N GLY A 233 4.36 9.46 10.60
CA GLY A 233 5.43 10.36 10.20
C GLY A 233 5.45 10.78 8.71
N LEU A 234 4.52 10.27 7.90
CA LEU A 234 4.40 10.54 6.45
C LEU A 234 3.28 11.55 6.13
N LEU A 235 2.44 11.85 7.11
CA LEU A 235 1.23 12.65 6.99
C LEU A 235 1.22 13.71 8.09
N ASP A 236 0.47 14.79 7.87
CA ASP A 236 0.40 15.93 8.79
C ASP A 236 -0.29 15.64 10.14
N GLY A 237 -0.75 14.40 10.37
CA GLY A 237 -1.37 14.00 11.63
C GLY A 237 -1.65 12.49 11.76
N PRO A 238 -2.06 12.04 12.96
CA PRO A 238 -2.38 10.64 13.22
C PRO A 238 -3.68 10.22 12.52
N VAL A 239 -3.76 8.93 12.21
CA VAL A 239 -4.90 8.32 11.48
C VAL A 239 -5.58 7.28 12.35
N ARG A 240 -6.91 7.20 12.34
CA ARG A 240 -7.65 6.14 13.04
C ARG A 240 -7.99 4.99 12.09
N PRO A 241 -7.43 3.78 12.28
CA PRO A 241 -7.84 2.61 11.52
C PRO A 241 -9.30 2.24 11.76
N ALA A 242 -9.92 1.73 10.70
CA ALA A 242 -11.18 1.04 10.79
C ALA A 242 -10.88 -0.42 11.13
N TRP A 243 -10.91 -0.76 12.42
CA TRP A 243 -10.66 -2.12 12.94
C TRP A 243 -11.72 -3.13 12.51
#